data_AF-A0A392P3Y3-F1
#
_entry.id   AF-A0A392P3Y3-F1
#
_cell.length_a   1.000
_cell.length_b   1.000
_cell.length_c   1.000
_cell.angle_alpha   90.00
_cell.angle_beta   90.00
_cell.angle_gamma   90.00
#
_symmetry.space_group_name_H-M   'P 1'
#
loop_
_entity.id
_entity.type
_entity.pdbx_description
1 polymer ?
#
loop_
_entity_poly.entity_id
_entity_poly.type
_entity_poly.pdbx_seq_one_letter_code
_entity_poly.pdbx_strand_id
1 'polypeptide(L)'
;MSKLCPILTIGPTVPSFYLDKGVPNDKDNDLSLFQLDSSAINWLKSKPAGSVTYVSFGSMVCFSMEQMKEIALGLLGSGSNFLWVIPNMENKNIPKELVEEISSSGKGLVVNWIQQLEVLSNKAIGCFFTHCGWNSTLEALCLGVPMVAIPQWTDQPLNAKFVEDVWKVGIRVMVNENGIVTREEIESCIRKVLENDVGSEMRINAKKWRELAIEAISHGGTSDNNINEFINKL
;
A
#
# COMPACT_ATOMS: atom_id res chain seq x y z
N MET A 1 -13.16 21.31 -14.46
CA MET A 1 -12.89 21.90 -13.13
C MET A 1 -12.01 23.16 -13.20
N SER A 2 -10.98 23.23 -14.05
CA SER A 2 -10.14 24.44 -14.21
C SER A 2 -10.88 25.72 -14.64
N LYS A 3 -12.05 25.59 -15.27
CA LYS A 3 -12.94 26.73 -15.61
C LYS A 3 -13.79 27.23 -14.42
N LEU A 4 -13.85 26.47 -13.32
CA LEU A 4 -14.68 26.76 -12.15
C LEU A 4 -13.83 27.25 -10.96
N CYS A 5 -12.61 26.76 -10.82
CA CYS A 5 -11.66 27.17 -9.78
C CYS A 5 -10.23 26.96 -10.30
N PRO A 6 -9.29 27.89 -10.06
CA PRO A 6 -7.87 27.64 -10.31
C PRO A 6 -7.38 26.52 -9.36
N ILE A 7 -7.01 25.37 -9.91
CA ILE A 7 -6.49 24.22 -9.15
C ILE A 7 -5.06 23.98 -9.63
N LEU A 8 -4.12 23.91 -8.68
CA LEU A 8 -2.73 23.55 -8.90
C LEU A 8 -2.47 22.17 -8.28
N THR A 9 -1.97 21.23 -9.07
CA THR A 9 -1.59 19.89 -8.58
C THR A 9 -0.13 19.92 -8.15
N ILE A 10 0.12 19.81 -6.85
CA ILE A 10 1.47 19.91 -6.26
C ILE A 10 2.01 18.56 -5.72
N GLY A 11 1.30 17.47 -5.95
CA GLY A 11 1.72 16.13 -5.52
C GLY A 11 2.56 15.39 -6.58
N PRO A 12 2.97 14.14 -6.29
CA PRO A 12 2.86 13.45 -5.01
C PRO A 12 3.76 14.07 -3.93
N THR A 13 3.37 13.92 -2.66
CA THR A 13 4.15 14.35 -1.48
C THR A 13 5.01 13.21 -0.91
N VAL A 14 5.42 12.27 -1.75
CA VAL A 14 6.34 11.19 -1.37
C VAL A 14 7.74 11.80 -1.30
N PRO A 15 8.53 11.53 -0.24
CA PRO A 15 9.85 12.12 -0.07
C PRO A 15 10.74 11.94 -1.30
N SER A 16 11.41 13.01 -1.71
CA SER A 16 12.25 13.09 -2.92
C SER A 16 13.31 11.99 -2.97
N PHE A 17 13.82 11.54 -1.80
CA PHE A 17 14.74 10.41 -1.69
C PHE A 17 14.26 9.14 -2.45
N TYR A 18 12.95 8.87 -2.45
CA TYR A 18 12.36 7.71 -3.10
C TYR A 18 12.06 7.91 -4.59
N LEU A 19 12.10 9.15 -5.07
CA LEU A 19 11.70 9.55 -6.42
C LEU A 19 12.84 10.23 -7.19
N ASP A 20 12.80 11.54 -7.34
CA ASP A 20 13.68 12.35 -8.18
C ASP A 20 15.01 12.72 -7.52
N LYS A 21 15.10 12.61 -6.19
CA LYS A 21 16.27 12.96 -5.37
C LYS A 21 16.73 14.42 -5.54
N GLY A 22 15.84 15.30 -5.99
CA GLY A 22 16.08 16.74 -6.10
C GLY A 22 16.25 17.45 -4.76
N VAL A 23 15.73 16.88 -3.67
CA VAL A 23 15.84 17.44 -2.30
C VAL A 23 16.67 16.50 -1.41
N PRO A 24 17.96 16.79 -1.15
CA PRO A 24 18.89 15.85 -0.52
C PRO A 24 18.54 15.35 0.90
N ASN A 25 17.74 16.12 1.65
CA ASN A 25 17.40 15.83 3.04
C ASN A 25 15.97 15.33 3.24
N ASP A 26 15.18 15.21 2.16
CA ASP A 26 13.80 14.75 2.22
C ASP A 26 13.76 13.21 2.11
N LYS A 27 13.97 12.53 3.25
CA LYS A 27 14.21 11.09 3.32
C LYS A 27 13.05 10.28 3.88
N ASP A 28 12.20 10.90 4.68
CA ASP A 28 11.12 10.24 5.40
C ASP A 28 10.06 11.26 5.83
N ASN A 29 8.93 10.73 6.29
CA ASN A 29 7.95 11.53 7.00
C ASN A 29 8.45 11.72 8.44
N ASP A 30 9.16 12.81 8.71
CA ASP A 30 9.79 13.16 10.00
C ASP A 30 8.83 13.17 11.21
N LEU A 31 7.52 13.12 10.98
CA LEU A 31 6.46 13.16 12.01
C LEU A 31 5.74 11.81 12.12
N SER A 32 6.40 10.80 12.70
CA SER A 32 5.72 9.54 13.10
C SER A 32 5.13 9.65 14.50
N LEU A 33 3.83 9.36 14.63
CA LEU A 33 3.14 9.26 15.92
C LEU A 33 3.31 7.89 16.60
N PHE A 34 4.00 6.95 15.96
CA PHE A 34 4.08 5.55 16.38
C PHE A 34 5.54 5.07 16.42
N GLN A 35 5.82 4.15 17.34
CA GLN A 35 7.14 3.53 17.50
C GLN A 35 7.43 2.57 16.35
N LEU A 36 8.57 2.77 15.69
CA LEU A 36 8.99 2.00 14.52
C LEU A 36 9.58 0.64 14.92
N ASP A 37 9.16 -0.42 14.22
CA ASP A 37 9.75 -1.75 14.33
C ASP A 37 10.79 -2.00 13.22
N SER A 38 12.06 -2.12 13.60
CA SER A 38 13.17 -2.38 12.68
C SER A 38 13.31 -3.85 12.25
N SER A 39 12.59 -4.77 12.90
CA SER A 39 12.62 -6.21 12.58
C SER A 39 12.08 -6.50 11.18
N ALA A 40 11.12 -5.69 10.70
CA ALA A 40 10.50 -5.83 9.39
C ALA A 40 11.52 -5.79 8.26
N ILE A 41 12.43 -4.82 8.27
CA ILE A 41 13.42 -4.64 7.19
C ILE A 41 14.42 -5.81 7.15
N ASN A 42 14.87 -6.29 8.31
CA ASN A 42 15.76 -7.44 8.37
C ASN A 42 15.06 -8.73 7.91
N TRP A 43 13.79 -8.91 8.27
CA TRP A 43 13.00 -10.03 7.78
C TRP A 43 12.82 -9.99 6.26
N LEU A 44 12.52 -8.82 5.68
CA LEU A 44 12.37 -8.64 4.23
C LEU A 44 13.66 -8.96 3.46
N LYS A 45 14.84 -8.66 4.01
CA LYS A 45 16.14 -8.99 3.36
C LYS A 45 16.32 -10.49 3.13
N SER A 46 15.67 -11.34 3.93
CA SER A 46 15.74 -12.80 3.78
C SER A 46 14.80 -13.37 2.72
N LYS A 47 13.91 -12.54 2.13
CA LYS A 47 12.87 -13.01 1.22
C LYS A 47 13.26 -12.81 -0.25
N PRO A 48 12.82 -13.70 -1.16
CA PRO A 48 12.97 -13.49 -2.59
C PRO A 48 12.31 -12.18 -3.05
N ALA A 49 12.82 -11.59 -4.14
CA ALA A 49 12.24 -10.39 -4.73
C ALA A 49 10.79 -10.65 -5.18
N GLY A 50 9.90 -9.68 -4.96
CA GLY A 50 8.50 -9.77 -5.36
C GLY A 50 7.68 -10.88 -4.70
N SER A 51 8.14 -11.45 -3.58
CA SER A 51 7.51 -12.62 -2.94
C SER A 51 6.70 -12.31 -1.68
N VAL A 52 6.70 -11.05 -1.24
CA VAL A 52 6.06 -10.62 0.00
C VAL A 52 4.82 -9.78 -0.30
N THR A 53 3.70 -10.15 0.29
CA THR A 53 2.50 -9.32 0.40
C THR A 53 2.66 -8.39 1.61
N TYR A 54 2.78 -7.09 1.39
CA TYR A 54 2.68 -6.11 2.46
C TYR A 54 1.22 -5.86 2.78
N VAL A 55 0.83 -5.82 4.05
CA VAL A 55 -0.57 -5.65 4.48
C VAL A 55 -0.64 -4.50 5.49
N SER A 56 -1.40 -3.46 5.16
CA SER A 56 -1.65 -2.32 6.05
C SER A 56 -2.96 -1.64 5.69
N PHE A 57 -3.76 -1.38 6.72
CA PHE A 57 -5.09 -0.77 6.58
C PHE A 57 -5.14 0.65 7.14
N GLY A 58 -3.98 1.28 7.31
CA GLY A 58 -3.88 2.64 7.83
C GLY A 58 -4.12 2.73 9.33
N SER A 59 -4.15 3.96 9.85
CA SER A 59 -4.24 4.25 11.29
C SER A 59 -5.66 4.16 11.85
N MET A 60 -6.68 4.39 11.02
CA MET A 60 -8.07 4.56 11.47
C MET A 60 -8.98 3.36 11.22
N VAL A 61 -8.59 2.41 10.36
CA VAL A 61 -9.44 1.26 10.05
C VAL A 61 -9.46 0.27 11.21
N CYS A 62 -10.66 -0.15 11.57
CA CYS A 62 -10.93 -1.23 12.53
C CYS A 62 -11.88 -2.23 11.88
N PHE A 63 -11.40 -3.43 11.63
CA PHE A 63 -12.22 -4.53 11.14
C PHE A 63 -12.95 -5.24 12.29
N SER A 64 -14.06 -5.90 11.96
CA SER A 64 -14.70 -6.86 12.87
C SER A 64 -13.76 -8.05 13.13
N MET A 65 -13.96 -8.75 14.24
CA MET A 65 -13.18 -9.96 14.55
C MET A 65 -13.33 -11.02 13.45
N GLU A 66 -14.53 -11.16 12.91
CA GLU A 66 -14.83 -12.06 11.79
C GLU A 66 -14.00 -11.70 10.55
N GLN A 67 -13.98 -10.42 10.15
CA GLN A 67 -13.20 -10.00 8.98
C GLN A 67 -11.69 -10.11 9.21
N MET A 68 -11.19 -9.83 10.42
CA MET A 68 -9.78 -10.05 10.79
C MET A 68 -9.40 -11.52 10.67
N LYS A 69 -10.30 -12.44 11.06
CA LYS A 69 -10.09 -13.87 10.93
C LYS A 69 -10.02 -14.31 9.48
N GLU A 70 -10.93 -13.83 8.62
CA GLU A 70 -10.89 -14.13 7.18
C GLU A 70 -9.61 -13.56 6.52
N ILE A 71 -9.16 -12.36 6.90
CA ILE A 71 -7.90 -11.79 6.41
C ILE A 71 -6.71 -12.68 6.77
N ALA A 72 -6.58 -13.07 8.03
CA ALA A 72 -5.46 -13.91 8.47
C ALA A 72 -5.44 -15.27 7.75
N LEU A 73 -6.59 -15.93 7.65
CA LEU A 73 -6.72 -17.24 7.02
C LEU A 73 -6.48 -17.15 5.50
N GLY A 74 -6.91 -16.06 4.86
CA GLY A 74 -6.62 -15.80 3.45
C GLY A 74 -5.14 -15.54 3.19
N LEU A 75 -4.46 -14.82 4.09
CA LEU A 75 -3.01 -14.62 4.02
C LEU A 75 -2.25 -15.94 4.16
N LEU A 76 -2.61 -16.78 5.14
CA LEU A 76 -2.02 -18.11 5.34
C LEU A 76 -2.28 -19.02 4.14
N GLY A 77 -3.50 -19.00 3.58
CA GLY A 77 -3.90 -19.77 2.40
C GLY A 77 -3.24 -19.32 1.10
N SER A 78 -2.92 -18.02 0.96
CA SER A 78 -2.28 -17.46 -0.24
C SER A 78 -0.99 -18.18 -0.65
N GLY A 79 -0.25 -18.72 0.33
CA GLY A 79 1.06 -19.34 0.12
C GLY A 79 2.20 -18.32 0.01
N SER A 80 1.89 -17.02 -0.10
CA SER A 80 2.87 -15.93 -0.12
C SER A 80 3.49 -15.68 1.25
N ASN A 81 4.71 -15.11 1.28
CA ASN A 81 5.20 -14.48 2.50
C ASN A 81 4.40 -13.20 2.73
N PHE A 82 4.16 -12.82 3.98
CA PHE A 82 3.44 -11.56 4.24
C PHE A 82 3.98 -10.82 5.46
N LEU A 83 3.95 -9.49 5.37
CA LEU A 83 4.25 -8.57 6.46
C LEU A 83 2.97 -7.79 6.77
N TRP A 84 2.40 -8.02 7.95
CA TRP A 84 1.13 -7.42 8.34
C TRP A 84 1.29 -6.44 9.51
N VAL A 85 0.88 -5.20 9.27
CA VAL A 85 0.83 -4.14 10.28
C VAL A 85 -0.52 -4.18 10.97
N ILE A 86 -0.51 -4.39 12.28
CA ILE A 86 -1.70 -4.34 13.14
C ILE A 86 -1.43 -3.33 14.26
N PRO A 87 -1.88 -2.07 14.11
CA PRO A 87 -1.63 -1.03 15.10
C PRO A 87 -2.37 -1.35 16.41
N ASN A 88 -1.69 -1.23 17.55
CA ASN A 88 -2.19 -1.53 18.88
C ASN A 88 -2.80 -2.94 18.98
N MET A 89 -2.00 -3.97 18.66
CA MET A 89 -2.42 -5.38 18.64
C MET A 89 -3.26 -5.80 19.87
N GLU A 90 -2.90 -5.34 21.06
CA GLU A 90 -3.62 -5.64 22.31
C GLU A 90 -5.06 -5.10 22.35
N ASN A 91 -5.33 -4.01 21.61
CA ASN A 91 -6.61 -3.32 21.54
C ASN A 91 -7.38 -3.60 20.24
N LYS A 92 -6.81 -4.38 19.31
CA LYS A 92 -7.46 -4.75 18.05
C LYS A 92 -8.12 -6.12 18.19
N ASN A 93 -9.21 -6.30 17.46
CA ASN A 93 -10.05 -7.51 17.44
C ASN A 93 -9.37 -8.72 16.76
N ILE A 94 -8.07 -8.96 16.99
CA ILE A 94 -7.38 -10.16 16.50
C ILE A 94 -7.17 -11.14 17.64
N PRO A 95 -7.67 -12.39 17.52
CA PRO A 95 -7.40 -13.44 18.51
C PRO A 95 -5.89 -13.72 18.63
N LYS A 96 -5.38 -13.89 19.86
CA LYS A 96 -3.94 -14.14 20.10
C LYS A 96 -3.48 -15.43 19.43
N GLU A 97 -4.33 -16.44 19.44
CA GLU A 97 -4.09 -17.74 18.82
C GLU A 97 -3.80 -17.60 17.32
N LEU A 98 -4.42 -16.63 16.66
CA LEU A 98 -4.24 -16.37 15.23
C LEU A 98 -2.89 -15.69 14.94
N VAL A 99 -2.45 -14.80 15.83
CA VAL A 99 -1.11 -14.17 15.73
C VAL A 99 -0.02 -15.21 15.98
N GLU A 100 -0.24 -16.13 16.92
CA GLU A 100 0.64 -17.26 17.19
C GLU A 100 0.71 -18.24 16.00
N GLU A 101 -0.43 -18.54 15.37
CA GLU A 101 -0.51 -19.35 14.16
C GLU A 101 0.27 -18.72 12.99
N ILE A 102 0.07 -17.41 12.76
CA ILE A 102 0.82 -16.65 11.75
C ILE A 102 2.32 -16.74 12.02
N SER A 103 2.75 -16.49 13.26
CA SER A 103 4.16 -16.50 13.63
C SER A 103 4.79 -17.89 13.47
N SER A 104 4.05 -18.94 13.84
CA SER A 104 4.50 -20.34 13.75
C SER A 104 4.52 -20.89 12.33
N SER A 105 3.79 -20.27 11.39
CA SER A 105 3.78 -20.66 9.97
C SER A 105 5.13 -20.48 9.26
N GLY A 106 6.00 -19.62 9.80
CA GLY A 106 7.27 -19.21 9.16
C GLY A 106 7.11 -18.32 7.92
N LYS A 107 5.88 -18.00 7.50
CA LYS A 107 5.56 -17.20 6.30
C LYS A 107 5.15 -15.76 6.61
N GLY A 108 4.58 -15.52 7.79
CA GLY A 108 4.07 -14.22 8.19
C GLY A 108 4.95 -13.54 9.24
N LEU A 109 5.08 -12.22 9.15
CA LEU A 109 5.56 -11.37 10.23
C LEU A 109 4.48 -10.35 10.57
N VAL A 110 4.07 -10.29 11.84
CA VAL A 110 3.12 -9.29 12.35
C VAL A 110 3.88 -8.26 13.17
N VAL A 111 3.65 -6.98 12.89
CA VAL A 111 4.31 -5.86 13.54
C VAL A 111 3.30 -4.79 13.94
N ASN A 112 3.63 -3.99 14.95
CA ASN A 112 2.73 -2.93 15.43
C ASN A 112 2.69 -1.73 14.47
N TRP A 113 3.86 -1.20 14.11
CA TRP A 113 3.99 -0.06 13.21
C TRP A 113 5.35 -0.05 12.51
N ILE A 114 5.42 0.52 11.30
CA ILE A 114 6.62 0.52 10.46
C ILE A 114 6.77 1.82 9.65
N GLN A 115 7.96 2.01 9.08
CA GLN A 115 8.19 3.01 8.05
C GLN A 115 7.68 2.48 6.70
N GLN A 116 6.42 2.78 6.38
CA GLN A 116 5.72 2.22 5.21
C GLN A 116 6.47 2.46 3.89
N LEU A 117 7.03 3.64 3.68
CA LEU A 117 7.83 3.97 2.49
C LEU A 117 9.08 3.08 2.36
N GLU A 118 9.76 2.77 3.46
CA GLU A 118 10.94 1.87 3.45
C GLU A 118 10.53 0.44 3.09
N VAL A 119 9.37 0.00 3.58
CA VAL A 119 8.83 -1.32 3.22
C VAL A 119 8.37 -1.38 1.78
N LEU A 120 7.55 -0.43 1.32
CA LEU A 120 7.06 -0.40 -0.07
C LEU A 120 8.19 -0.25 -1.10
N SER A 121 9.30 0.39 -0.74
CA SER A 121 10.48 0.50 -1.61
C SER A 121 11.39 -0.74 -1.60
N ASN A 122 11.11 -1.72 -0.73
CA ASN A 122 11.90 -2.94 -0.64
C ASN A 122 11.60 -3.90 -1.80
N LYS A 123 12.65 -4.40 -2.45
CA LYS A 123 12.56 -5.36 -3.57
C LYS A 123 11.78 -6.64 -3.26
N ALA A 124 11.67 -7.03 -1.98
CA ALA A 124 10.94 -8.23 -1.57
C ALA A 124 9.43 -8.07 -1.73
N ILE A 125 8.91 -6.83 -1.70
CA ILE A 125 7.48 -6.57 -1.85
C ILE A 125 7.02 -6.91 -3.27
N GLY A 126 6.04 -7.81 -3.37
CA GLY A 126 5.37 -8.18 -4.60
C GLY A 126 4.04 -7.47 -4.80
N CYS A 127 3.29 -7.24 -3.72
CA CYS A 127 2.06 -6.47 -3.76
C CYS A 127 1.73 -5.84 -2.40
N PHE A 128 0.80 -4.89 -2.41
CA PHE A 128 0.31 -4.20 -1.23
C PHE A 128 -1.20 -4.45 -1.03
N PHE A 129 -1.56 -5.16 0.03
CA PHE A 129 -2.94 -5.31 0.46
C PHE A 129 -3.35 -4.13 1.34
N THR A 130 -4.20 -3.27 0.79
CA THR A 130 -4.47 -1.93 1.32
C THR A 130 -5.95 -1.60 1.39
N HIS A 131 -6.31 -0.82 2.40
CA HIS A 131 -7.61 -0.17 2.52
C HIS A 131 -7.85 0.96 1.50
N CYS A 132 -6.87 1.29 0.64
CA CYS A 132 -6.98 2.35 -0.38
C CYS A 132 -7.18 3.76 0.17
N GLY A 133 -6.65 4.08 1.36
CA GLY A 133 -6.50 5.49 1.76
C GLY A 133 -5.61 6.25 0.77
N TRP A 134 -5.90 7.53 0.53
CA TRP A 134 -5.26 8.30 -0.55
C TRP A 134 -3.73 8.33 -0.47
N ASN A 135 -3.17 8.62 0.70
CA ASN A 135 -1.71 8.67 0.89
C ASN A 135 -1.05 7.32 0.58
N SER A 136 -1.56 6.22 1.16
CA SER A 136 -1.00 4.88 0.91
C SER A 136 -1.16 4.43 -0.53
N THR A 137 -2.24 4.87 -1.21
CA THR A 137 -2.44 4.61 -2.64
C THR A 137 -1.41 5.36 -3.48
N LEU A 138 -1.16 6.64 -3.17
CA LEU A 138 -0.13 7.43 -3.84
C LEU A 138 1.27 6.85 -3.60
N GLU A 139 1.61 6.45 -2.38
CA GLU A 139 2.89 5.81 -2.07
C GLU A 139 3.11 4.54 -2.91
N ALA A 140 2.10 3.69 -3.02
CA ALA A 140 2.16 2.47 -3.82
C ALA A 140 2.32 2.76 -5.32
N LEU A 141 1.57 3.74 -5.87
CA LEU A 141 1.72 4.19 -7.25
C LEU A 141 3.12 4.75 -7.52
N CYS A 142 3.62 5.62 -6.65
CA CYS A 142 4.92 6.27 -6.76
C CYS A 142 6.08 5.28 -6.64
N LEU A 143 5.90 4.20 -5.87
CA LEU A 143 6.91 3.16 -5.69
C LEU A 143 6.76 1.99 -6.69
N GLY A 144 5.68 1.99 -7.48
CA GLY A 144 5.43 1.00 -8.52
C GLY A 144 4.99 -0.37 -7.97
N VAL A 145 4.25 -0.37 -6.86
CA VAL A 145 3.78 -1.57 -6.18
C VAL A 145 2.31 -1.83 -6.55
N PRO A 146 1.97 -3.00 -7.12
CA PRO A 146 0.58 -3.33 -7.42
C PRO A 146 -0.21 -3.60 -6.12
N MET A 147 -1.53 -3.45 -6.19
CA MET A 147 -2.39 -3.45 -4.99
C MET A 147 -3.45 -4.54 -5.00
N VAL A 148 -3.74 -5.06 -3.82
CA VAL A 148 -5.03 -5.71 -3.51
C VAL A 148 -5.82 -4.71 -2.67
N ALA A 149 -7.04 -4.39 -3.07
CA ALA A 149 -7.82 -3.30 -2.50
C ALA A 149 -8.99 -3.84 -1.66
N ILE A 150 -9.03 -3.47 -0.37
CA ILE A 150 -10.13 -3.74 0.58
C ILE A 150 -10.67 -2.42 1.16
N PRO A 151 -11.35 -1.59 0.34
CA PRO A 151 -11.84 -0.29 0.79
C PRO A 151 -12.88 -0.42 1.91
N GLN A 152 -12.92 0.54 2.83
CA GLN A 152 -13.85 0.54 3.97
C GLN A 152 -14.86 1.70 3.90
N TRP A 153 -14.40 2.95 3.88
CA TRP A 153 -15.27 4.13 3.99
C TRP A 153 -14.70 5.36 3.28
N THR A 154 -15.46 6.46 3.28
CA THR A 154 -15.07 7.76 2.69
C THR A 154 -14.68 7.64 1.20
N ASP A 155 -13.46 8.03 0.84
CA ASP A 155 -12.89 8.06 -0.50
C ASP A 155 -12.32 6.70 -0.94
N GLN A 156 -12.11 5.77 0.00
CA GLN A 156 -11.46 4.49 -0.26
C GLN A 156 -12.16 3.66 -1.35
N PRO A 157 -13.51 3.55 -1.40
CA PRO A 157 -14.17 2.80 -2.48
C PRO A 157 -13.94 3.41 -3.87
N LEU A 158 -13.82 4.75 -3.94
CA LEU A 158 -13.50 5.43 -5.19
C LEU A 158 -12.04 5.20 -5.57
N ASN A 159 -11.11 5.32 -4.62
CA ASN A 159 -9.70 5.02 -4.84
C ASN A 159 -9.53 3.57 -5.33
N ALA A 160 -10.19 2.59 -4.70
CA ALA A 160 -10.17 1.19 -5.11
C ALA A 160 -10.70 1.00 -6.54
N LYS A 161 -11.76 1.72 -6.93
CA LYS A 161 -12.26 1.72 -8.31
C LYS A 161 -11.20 2.24 -9.30
N PHE A 162 -10.46 3.29 -8.94
CA PHE A 162 -9.38 3.81 -9.80
C PHE A 162 -8.21 2.83 -9.87
N VAL A 163 -7.83 2.21 -8.76
CA VAL A 163 -6.79 1.16 -8.70
C VAL A 163 -7.11 0.02 -9.68
N GLU A 164 -8.35 -0.45 -9.70
CA GLU A 164 -8.79 -1.59 -10.52
C GLU A 164 -9.11 -1.21 -11.96
N ASP A 165 -10.03 -0.27 -12.18
CA ASP A 165 -10.64 -0.03 -13.50
C ASP A 165 -9.87 0.99 -14.35
N VAL A 166 -9.26 2.00 -13.71
CA VAL A 166 -8.71 3.17 -14.40
C VAL A 166 -7.20 3.03 -14.60
N TRP A 167 -6.48 2.83 -13.50
CA TRP A 167 -5.03 2.69 -13.50
C TRP A 167 -4.59 1.26 -13.77
N LYS A 168 -5.46 0.28 -13.50
CA LYS A 168 -5.21 -1.15 -13.69
C LYS A 168 -3.91 -1.59 -13.02
N VAL A 169 -3.71 -1.13 -11.78
CA VAL A 169 -2.54 -1.42 -10.94
C VAL A 169 -2.89 -2.37 -9.79
N GLY A 170 -4.11 -2.90 -9.76
CA GLY A 170 -4.53 -3.79 -8.69
C GLY A 170 -5.91 -4.40 -8.93
N ILE A 171 -6.36 -5.18 -7.94
CA ILE A 171 -7.67 -5.84 -7.93
C ILE A 171 -8.41 -5.44 -6.66
N ARG A 172 -9.71 -5.20 -6.76
CA ARG A 172 -10.59 -4.99 -5.60
C ARG A 172 -11.19 -6.32 -5.16
N VAL A 173 -11.13 -6.58 -3.86
CA VAL A 173 -11.76 -7.78 -3.30
C VAL A 173 -13.28 -7.66 -3.31
N MET A 174 -13.95 -8.79 -3.52
CA MET A 174 -15.41 -8.90 -3.47
C MET A 174 -15.89 -9.23 -2.06
N VAL A 175 -17.04 -8.65 -1.68
CA VAL A 175 -17.74 -8.99 -0.44
C VAL A 175 -18.85 -9.99 -0.73
N ASN A 176 -19.10 -10.90 0.21
CA ASN A 176 -20.25 -11.79 0.17
C ASN A 176 -21.54 -11.05 0.59
N GLU A 177 -22.66 -11.80 0.64
CA GLU A 177 -23.98 -11.27 1.01
C GLU A 177 -24.03 -10.63 2.40
N ASN A 178 -23.13 -11.02 3.30
CA ASN A 178 -23.00 -10.48 4.66
C ASN A 178 -22.04 -9.28 4.74
N GLY A 179 -21.50 -8.81 3.62
CA GLY A 179 -20.51 -7.73 3.58
C GLY A 179 -19.11 -8.15 4.02
N ILE A 180 -18.82 -9.45 4.12
CA ILE A 180 -17.52 -9.99 4.51
C ILE A 180 -16.73 -10.39 3.27
N VAL A 181 -15.45 -10.01 3.24
CA VAL A 181 -14.48 -10.53 2.27
C VAL A 181 -13.97 -11.86 2.80
N THR A 182 -14.25 -12.95 2.08
CA THR A 182 -13.86 -14.29 2.53
C THR A 182 -12.37 -14.56 2.31
N ARG A 183 -11.80 -15.50 3.07
CA ARG A 183 -10.41 -15.94 2.90
C ARG A 183 -10.10 -16.43 1.49
N GLU A 184 -11.05 -17.10 0.83
CA GLU A 184 -10.87 -17.63 -0.52
C GLU A 184 -10.73 -16.49 -1.53
N GLU A 185 -11.51 -15.42 -1.36
CA GLU A 185 -11.39 -14.22 -2.17
C GLU A 185 -10.04 -13.53 -1.95
N ILE A 186 -9.60 -13.40 -0.69
CA ILE A 186 -8.31 -12.80 -0.36
C ILE A 186 -7.15 -13.61 -0.95
N GLU A 187 -7.16 -14.93 -0.77
CA GLU A 187 -6.19 -15.87 -1.34
C GLU A 187 -6.14 -15.74 -2.87
N SER A 188 -7.30 -15.76 -3.52
CA SER A 188 -7.46 -15.62 -4.97
C SER A 188 -6.90 -14.29 -5.48
N CYS A 189 -7.26 -13.17 -4.87
CA CYS A 189 -6.77 -11.85 -5.26
C CYS A 189 -5.25 -11.71 -5.09
N ILE A 190 -4.69 -12.17 -3.96
CA ILE A 190 -3.24 -12.11 -3.71
C ILE A 190 -2.49 -12.95 -4.76
N ARG A 191 -2.92 -14.19 -5.01
CA ARG A 191 -2.30 -15.03 -6.04
C ARG A 191 -2.39 -14.43 -7.42
N LYS A 192 -3.54 -13.83 -7.78
CA LYS A 192 -3.69 -13.16 -9.07
C LYS A 192 -2.69 -12.01 -9.23
N VAL A 193 -2.51 -11.16 -8.22
CA VAL A 193 -1.56 -10.04 -8.32
C VAL A 193 -0.10 -10.52 -8.37
N LEU A 194 0.23 -11.64 -7.71
CA LEU A 194 1.60 -12.15 -7.64
C LEU A 194 2.01 -13.04 -8.83
N GLU A 195 1.18 -14.02 -9.24
CA GLU A 195 1.66 -15.19 -10.00
C GLU A 195 1.24 -15.26 -11.47
N ASN A 196 0.22 -14.51 -11.90
CA ASN A 196 -0.36 -14.69 -13.23
C ASN A 196 -0.02 -13.54 -14.21
N ASP A 197 -0.40 -13.72 -15.48
CA ASP A 197 -0.20 -12.72 -16.54
C ASP A 197 -0.92 -11.39 -16.23
N VAL A 198 -2.08 -11.46 -15.57
CA VAL A 198 -2.85 -10.27 -15.13
C VAL A 198 -2.05 -9.46 -14.09
N GLY A 199 -1.42 -10.13 -13.12
CA GLY A 199 -0.51 -9.52 -12.16
C GLY A 199 0.74 -8.93 -12.83
N SER A 200 1.22 -9.56 -13.90
CA SER A 200 2.31 -9.00 -14.71
C SER A 200 1.92 -7.67 -15.37
N GLU A 201 0.71 -7.58 -15.95
CA GLU A 201 0.18 -6.33 -16.49
C GLU A 201 0.06 -5.25 -15.41
N MET A 202 -0.45 -5.60 -14.22
CA MET A 202 -0.54 -4.67 -13.09
C MET A 202 0.81 -4.12 -12.64
N ARG A 203 1.86 -4.95 -12.62
CA ARG A 203 3.24 -4.52 -12.30
C ARG A 203 3.79 -3.57 -13.37
N ILE A 204 3.53 -3.83 -14.65
CA ILE A 204 3.92 -2.93 -15.74
C ILE A 204 3.22 -1.57 -15.58
N ASN A 205 1.92 -1.57 -15.33
CA ASN A 205 1.14 -0.36 -15.11
C ASN A 205 1.63 0.41 -13.87
N ALA A 206 1.90 -0.28 -12.76
CA ALA A 206 2.40 0.34 -11.54
C ALA A 206 3.78 1.00 -11.78
N LYS A 207 4.67 0.34 -12.53
CA LYS A 207 5.97 0.92 -12.91
C LYS A 207 5.80 2.18 -13.76
N LYS A 208 4.86 2.19 -14.71
CA LYS A 208 4.55 3.40 -15.50
C LYS A 208 4.10 4.56 -14.63
N TRP A 209 3.25 4.32 -13.63
CA TRP A 209 2.83 5.35 -12.68
C TRP A 209 3.98 5.92 -11.86
N ARG A 210 4.92 5.08 -11.45
CA ARG A 210 6.17 5.53 -10.81
C ARG A 210 6.99 6.46 -11.71
N GLU A 211 7.14 6.11 -12.99
CA GLU A 211 7.89 6.93 -13.96
C GLU A 211 7.23 8.31 -14.14
N LEU A 212 5.89 8.35 -14.27
CA LEU A 212 5.14 9.60 -14.37
C LEU A 212 5.20 10.44 -13.09
N ALA A 213 5.22 9.80 -11.91
CA ALA A 213 5.38 10.49 -10.63
C ALA A 213 6.75 11.19 -10.53
N ILE A 214 7.82 10.51 -10.96
CA ILE A 214 9.17 11.09 -11.02
C ILE A 214 9.20 12.25 -12.01
N GLU A 215 8.64 12.09 -13.21
CA GLU A 215 8.57 13.15 -14.23
C GLU A 215 7.83 14.40 -13.70
N ALA A 216 6.70 14.21 -13.01
CA ALA A 216 5.89 15.32 -12.52
C ALA A 216 6.62 16.21 -11.50
N ILE A 217 7.42 15.62 -10.60
CA ILE A 217 8.13 16.37 -9.54
C ILE A 217 9.54 16.81 -9.92
N SER A 218 10.13 16.21 -10.96
CA SER A 218 11.47 16.59 -11.44
C SER A 218 11.47 18.03 -11.96
N HIS A 219 12.65 18.63 -12.06
CA HIS A 219 12.81 19.99 -12.58
C HIS A 219 12.13 20.17 -13.95
N GLY A 220 11.26 21.18 -14.06
CA GLY A 220 10.46 21.45 -15.26
C GLY A 220 9.21 20.57 -15.42
N GLY A 221 8.97 19.65 -14.49
CA GLY A 221 7.79 18.79 -14.42
C GLY A 221 6.52 19.57 -14.05
N THR A 222 5.36 18.92 -14.20
CA THR A 222 4.06 19.60 -13.99
C THR A 222 3.87 20.08 -12.55
N SER A 223 4.31 19.30 -11.56
CA SER A 223 4.17 19.66 -10.14
C SER A 223 5.21 20.69 -9.73
N ASP A 224 6.45 20.58 -10.21
CA ASP A 224 7.49 21.60 -10.03
C ASP A 224 7.03 22.97 -10.57
N ASN A 225 6.51 23.00 -11.81
CA ASN A 225 5.97 24.22 -12.41
C ASN A 225 4.78 24.79 -11.63
N ASN A 226 3.86 23.95 -11.15
CA ASN A 226 2.73 24.39 -10.34
C ASN A 226 3.16 24.98 -8.98
N ILE A 227 4.19 24.39 -8.35
CA ILE A 227 4.78 24.91 -7.11
C ILE A 227 5.43 26.27 -7.38
N ASN A 228 6.21 26.40 -8.46
CA ASN A 228 6.81 27.67 -8.87
C ASN A 228 5.75 28.74 -9.18
N GLU A 229 4.67 28.37 -9.86
CA GLU A 229 3.52 29.27 -10.11
C GLU A 229 2.90 29.75 -8.80
N PHE A 230 2.70 28.85 -7.84
CA PHE A 230 2.16 29.20 -6.53
C PHE A 230 3.10 30.15 -5.78
N ILE A 231 4.40 29.85 -5.71
CA ILE A 231 5.41 30.67 -5.04
C ILE A 231 5.48 32.08 -5.64
N ASN A 232 5.41 32.20 -6.97
CA ASN A 232 5.44 33.50 -7.66
C ASN A 232 4.20 34.37 -7.39
N LYS A 233 3.14 33.80 -6.79
CA LYS A 233 1.89 34.49 -6.43
C LYS A 233 1.76 34.74 -4.92
N LEU A 234 2.70 34.27 -4.10
CA LEU A 234 2.79 34.58 -2.67
C LEU A 234 3.33 36.00 -2.45
#